data_AF-A0A7S2BRH7-F1
#
_entry.id   AF-A0A7S2BRH7-F1
#
_cell.length_a   1.000
_cell.length_b   1.000
_cell.length_c   1.000
_cell.angle_alpha   90.00
_cell.angle_beta   90.00
_cell.angle_gamma   90.00
#
_symmetry.space_group_name_H-M   'P 1'
#
loop_
_entity.id
_entity.type
_entity.pdbx_description
1 polymer ?
#
loop_
_entity_poly.entity_id
_entity_poly.type
_entity_poly.pdbx_seq_one_letter_code
_entity_poly.pdbx_strand_id
1 'polypeptide(L)'
;MLIFAPKGGATIAAQMWFRYEGVYEKADAYSKVGEIKFHKYRLHVYNRQPAHAPLPCAKACAAGWTCIRLVRQPLDRVVSSYQFGLKNLGAMAATWKELMVLKTGDETRNSTSSLSSSTLNPRIVKILAGTTFEEFISALTTRAQTKTVSSADDHFMPQLSNWRDDEKCDSGTVGPSIRKDGTPLVYYLPTECLDDPEAMLYLGRTTGVVLNATGLTSAHYNRGKVSASYDGLHVASWPWERVMAKHPPYELFTSENASIGRRVCCLFRDDVDMYRRACQQAWLQNTTTCAAECSSQLARLSHVCDIV
;
A
#
# COMPACT_ATOMS: atom_id res chain seq x y z
N MET A 1 -22.05 3.89 0.71
CA MET A 1 -20.93 2.91 0.62
C MET A 1 -19.63 3.65 0.85
N LEU A 2 -18.67 3.05 1.56
CA LEU A 2 -17.30 3.54 1.69
C LEU A 2 -16.33 2.50 1.13
N ILE A 3 -15.56 2.88 0.11
CA ILE A 3 -14.41 2.09 -0.37
C ILE A 3 -13.16 2.80 0.11
N PHE A 4 -12.38 2.15 0.97
CA PHE A 4 -11.11 2.69 1.42
C PHE A 4 -9.98 1.74 1.06
N ALA A 5 -8.84 2.33 0.73
CA ALA A 5 -7.68 1.61 0.25
C ALA A 5 -6.43 2.29 0.78
N PRO A 6 -5.31 1.56 0.95
CA PRO A 6 -4.02 2.20 1.11
C PRO A 6 -3.75 3.15 -0.06
N LYS A 7 -2.86 4.13 0.09
CA LYS A 7 -2.58 5.12 -0.95
C LYS A 7 -2.26 4.49 -2.32
N GLY A 8 -1.54 3.36 -2.35
CA GLY A 8 -1.28 2.60 -3.58
C GLY A 8 -2.55 2.00 -4.24
N GLY A 9 -3.60 1.72 -3.47
CA GLY A 9 -4.92 1.28 -3.91
C GLY A 9 -5.96 2.39 -4.10
N ALA A 10 -5.65 3.63 -3.74
CA ALA A 10 -6.59 4.75 -3.86
C ALA A 10 -7.04 4.99 -5.31
N THR A 11 -6.15 4.76 -6.28
CA THR A 11 -6.46 4.88 -7.71
C THR A 11 -7.46 3.81 -8.16
N ILE A 12 -7.32 2.57 -7.69
CA ILE A 12 -8.27 1.50 -7.99
C ILE A 12 -9.62 1.79 -7.31
N ALA A 13 -9.60 2.12 -6.02
CA ALA A 13 -10.82 2.48 -5.29
C ALA A 13 -11.58 3.63 -5.96
N ALA A 14 -10.87 4.67 -6.42
CA ALA A 14 -11.47 5.77 -7.17
C ALA A 14 -12.09 5.31 -8.49
N GLN A 15 -11.41 4.46 -9.26
CA GLN A 15 -11.95 3.91 -10.51
C GLN A 15 -13.19 3.04 -10.28
N MET A 16 -13.16 2.14 -9.28
CA MET A 16 -14.32 1.33 -8.90
C MET A 16 -15.50 2.20 -8.52
N TRP A 17 -15.24 3.25 -7.74
CA TRP A 17 -16.26 4.20 -7.31
C TRP A 17 -16.83 4.99 -8.50
N PHE A 18 -16.00 5.48 -9.43
CA PHE A 18 -16.49 6.15 -10.63
C PHE A 18 -17.31 5.24 -11.54
N ARG A 19 -16.98 3.95 -11.64
CA ARG A 19 -17.81 2.98 -12.37
C ARG A 19 -19.16 2.77 -11.69
N TYR A 20 -19.16 2.64 -10.37
CA TYR A 20 -20.39 2.52 -9.58
C TYR A 20 -21.32 3.72 -9.80
N GLU A 21 -20.77 4.93 -9.87
CA GLU A 21 -21.53 6.17 -10.14
C GLU A 21 -21.81 6.43 -11.63
N GLY A 22 -21.34 5.58 -12.56
CA GLY A 22 -21.51 5.79 -14.01
C GLY A 22 -20.77 7.00 -14.58
N VAL A 23 -19.65 7.41 -13.96
CA VAL A 23 -18.82 8.57 -14.38
C VAL A 23 -17.38 8.20 -14.75
N TYR A 24 -17.08 6.91 -14.89
CA TYR A 24 -15.72 6.42 -15.16
C TYR A 24 -15.14 7.02 -16.43
N GLU A 25 -15.86 7.01 -17.54
CA GLU A 25 -15.41 7.51 -18.84
C GLU A 25 -15.13 9.02 -18.80
N LYS A 26 -15.95 9.77 -18.05
CA LYS A 26 -15.74 11.21 -17.81
C LYS A 26 -14.48 11.46 -16.97
N ALA A 27 -14.27 10.65 -15.94
CA ALA A 27 -13.08 10.73 -15.10
C ALA A 27 -11.81 10.34 -15.87
N ASP A 28 -11.91 9.34 -16.75
CA ASP A 28 -10.81 8.86 -17.59
C ASP A 28 -10.37 9.89 -18.62
N ALA A 29 -11.33 10.63 -19.20
CA ALA A 29 -11.10 11.71 -20.15
C ALA A 29 -10.65 13.05 -19.52
N TYR A 30 -10.65 13.16 -18.18
CA TYR A 30 -10.51 14.46 -17.49
C TYR A 30 -9.12 15.12 -17.60
N SER A 31 -8.03 14.39 -17.89
CA SER A 31 -6.70 15.01 -18.01
C SER A 31 -5.94 14.61 -19.27
N LYS A 32 -5.06 15.52 -19.71
CA LYS A 32 -4.04 15.23 -20.73
C LYS A 32 -3.03 14.19 -20.20
N VAL A 33 -2.36 13.51 -21.14
CA VAL A 33 -1.37 12.45 -20.90
C VAL A 33 -0.35 12.87 -19.83
N GLY A 34 -0.27 12.11 -18.72
CA GLY A 34 0.76 12.27 -17.68
C GLY A 34 0.28 12.67 -16.29
N GLU A 35 -1.00 13.03 -16.09
CA GLU A 35 -1.51 13.42 -14.76
C GLU A 35 -2.25 12.28 -14.03
N ILE A 36 -2.35 12.39 -12.70
CA ILE A 36 -3.12 11.47 -11.84
C ILE A 36 -4.63 11.73 -12.02
N LYS A 37 -5.14 11.39 -13.22
CA LYS A 37 -6.46 11.75 -13.76
C LYS A 37 -7.61 11.53 -12.79
N PHE A 38 -7.68 10.33 -12.21
CA PHE A 38 -8.75 9.95 -11.29
C PHE A 38 -8.72 10.70 -9.96
N HIS A 39 -7.54 11.03 -9.42
CA HIS A 39 -7.45 11.81 -8.19
C HIS A 39 -7.80 13.27 -8.41
N LYS A 40 -7.35 13.87 -9.53
CA LYS A 40 -7.75 15.25 -9.88
C LYS A 40 -9.24 15.36 -10.13
N TYR A 41 -9.83 14.42 -10.89
CA TYR A 41 -11.27 14.38 -11.12
C TYR A 41 -12.03 14.25 -9.80
N ARG A 42 -11.62 13.31 -8.92
CA ARG A 42 -12.22 13.16 -7.58
C ARG A 42 -12.19 14.48 -6.82
N LEU A 43 -11.04 15.14 -6.79
CA LEU A 43 -10.87 16.40 -6.05
C LEU A 43 -11.71 17.54 -6.64
N HIS A 44 -11.79 17.63 -7.96
CA HIS A 44 -12.52 18.69 -8.64
C HIS A 44 -14.03 18.56 -8.48
N VAL A 45 -14.57 17.35 -8.69
CA VAL A 45 -16.01 17.09 -8.70
C VAL A 45 -16.57 16.91 -7.29
N TYR A 46 -15.83 16.22 -6.41
CA TYR A 46 -16.37 15.81 -5.10
C TYR A 46 -15.76 16.57 -3.92
N ASN A 47 -14.53 17.08 -3.98
CA ASN A 47 -13.88 17.66 -2.80
C ASN A 47 -14.21 19.15 -2.56
N ARG A 48 -15.18 19.71 -3.30
CA ARG A 48 -15.63 21.11 -3.19
C ARG A 48 -16.98 21.31 -2.50
N GLN A 49 -17.56 20.26 -1.89
CA GLN A 49 -18.85 20.36 -1.20
C GLN A 49 -18.68 20.10 0.31
N PRO A 50 -19.24 20.95 1.21
CA PRO A 50 -19.16 20.75 2.66
C PRO A 50 -19.66 19.39 3.15
N ALA A 51 -20.62 18.78 2.44
CA ALA A 51 -21.15 17.45 2.72
C ALA A 51 -20.14 16.31 2.49
N HIS A 52 -19.01 16.58 1.83
CA HIS A 52 -17.99 15.59 1.48
C HIS A 52 -16.72 15.71 2.34
N ALA A 53 -16.80 16.40 3.48
CA ALA A 53 -15.73 16.40 4.48
C ALA A 53 -15.40 14.96 4.90
N PRO A 54 -14.11 14.60 5.01
CA PRO A 54 -13.70 13.23 5.30
C PRO A 54 -14.22 12.79 6.68
N LEU A 55 -15.08 11.78 6.69
CA LEU A 55 -15.50 11.10 7.92
C LEU A 55 -14.49 9.99 8.27
N PRO A 56 -14.10 9.82 9.53
CA PRO A 56 -13.31 8.67 9.95
C PRO A 56 -14.01 7.37 9.55
N CYS A 57 -13.27 6.44 8.93
CA CYS A 57 -13.85 5.19 8.40
C CYS A 57 -14.67 4.44 9.47
N ALA A 58 -14.12 4.29 10.69
CA ALA A 58 -14.81 3.62 11.79
C ALA A 58 -16.17 4.25 12.13
N LYS A 59 -16.28 5.59 12.06
CA LYS A 59 -17.55 6.30 12.31
C LYS A 59 -18.55 6.05 11.18
N ALA A 60 -18.11 6.11 9.92
CA ALA A 60 -18.98 5.85 8.77
C ALA A 60 -19.50 4.40 8.79
N CYS A 61 -18.63 3.41 9.04
CA CYS A 61 -19.02 2.00 9.08
C CYS A 61 -19.98 1.69 10.23
N ALA A 62 -19.74 2.30 11.41
CA ALA A 62 -20.62 2.20 12.57
C ALA A 62 -21.99 2.86 12.35
N ALA A 63 -22.04 3.91 11.52
CA ALA A 63 -23.28 4.59 11.12
C ALA A 63 -24.09 3.83 10.05
N GLY A 64 -23.81 2.54 9.83
CA GLY A 64 -24.59 1.70 8.92
C GLY A 64 -24.05 1.60 7.49
N TRP A 65 -23.00 2.33 7.13
CA TRP A 65 -22.44 2.28 5.77
C TRP A 65 -21.84 0.90 5.46
N THR A 66 -22.07 0.40 4.25
CA THR A 66 -21.28 -0.72 3.69
C THR A 66 -19.85 -0.24 3.49
N CYS A 67 -18.91 -0.83 4.23
CA CYS A 67 -17.50 -0.49 4.19
C CYS A 67 -16.67 -1.61 3.59
N ILE A 68 -15.90 -1.29 2.56
CA ILE A 68 -15.02 -2.22 1.85
C ILE A 68 -13.60 -1.68 1.94
N ARG A 69 -12.70 -2.49 2.50
CA ARG A 69 -11.27 -2.20 2.58
C ARG A 69 -10.51 -2.99 1.53
N LEU A 70 -9.86 -2.31 0.59
CA LEU A 70 -8.89 -2.98 -0.28
C LEU A 70 -7.63 -3.29 0.54
N VAL A 71 -7.21 -4.55 0.55
CA VAL A 71 -6.04 -5.03 1.29
C VAL A 71 -5.00 -5.51 0.29
N ARG A 72 -3.80 -4.94 0.35
CA ARG A 72 -2.67 -5.36 -0.48
C ARG A 72 -1.86 -6.42 0.23
N GLN A 73 -1.27 -7.33 -0.53
CA GLN A 73 -0.20 -8.19 -0.03
C GLN A 73 0.91 -7.31 0.60
N PRO A 74 1.27 -7.51 1.89
CA PRO A 74 2.19 -6.63 2.64
C PRO A 74 3.62 -6.55 2.09
N LEU A 75 4.22 -7.66 1.65
CA LEU A 75 5.55 -7.71 1.04
C LEU A 75 5.57 -6.91 -0.28
N ASP A 76 4.54 -7.09 -1.11
CA ASP A 76 4.44 -6.35 -2.38
C ASP A 76 4.19 -4.86 -2.14
N ARG A 77 3.43 -4.54 -1.08
CA ARG A 77 3.19 -3.17 -0.67
C ARG A 77 4.49 -2.47 -0.30
N VAL A 78 5.34 -3.08 0.53
CA VAL A 78 6.59 -2.43 0.97
C VAL A 78 7.55 -2.21 -0.20
N VAL A 79 7.66 -3.16 -1.14
CA VAL A 79 8.50 -3.00 -2.34
C VAL A 79 7.94 -1.92 -3.26
N SER A 80 6.63 -1.90 -3.46
CA SER A 80 5.94 -0.85 -4.23
C SER A 80 6.12 0.53 -3.59
N SER A 81 6.09 0.61 -2.26
CA SER A 81 6.35 1.83 -1.49
C SER A 81 7.79 2.29 -1.61
N TYR A 82 8.77 1.38 -1.60
CA TYR A 82 10.17 1.68 -1.87
C TYR A 82 10.36 2.28 -3.26
N GLN A 83 9.87 1.60 -4.29
CA GLN A 83 10.00 2.05 -5.68
C GLN A 83 9.30 3.40 -5.89
N PHE A 84 8.06 3.54 -5.40
CA PHE A 84 7.29 4.76 -5.57
C PHE A 84 7.82 5.92 -4.74
N GLY A 85 8.20 5.66 -3.50
CA GLY A 85 8.77 6.64 -2.60
C GLY A 85 9.98 7.28 -3.27
N LEU A 86 11.00 6.49 -3.61
CA LEU A 86 12.23 7.00 -4.20
C LEU A 86 12.01 7.67 -5.57
N LYS A 87 11.05 7.18 -6.38
CA LYS A 87 10.67 7.84 -7.65
C LYS A 87 10.12 9.26 -7.43
N ASN A 88 9.33 9.45 -6.38
CA ASN A 88 8.61 10.70 -6.12
C ASN A 88 9.21 11.49 -4.96
N LEU A 89 10.43 11.13 -4.50
CA LEU A 89 11.01 11.72 -3.30
C LEU A 89 11.37 13.19 -3.47
N GLY A 90 11.30 13.81 -4.65
CA GLY A 90 11.27 15.28 -4.74
C GLY A 90 10.23 15.96 -3.85
N ALA A 91 9.06 15.33 -3.74
CA ALA A 91 7.98 15.78 -2.87
C ALA A 91 8.05 15.18 -1.45
N MET A 92 8.78 14.07 -1.24
CA MET A 92 8.82 13.33 0.05
C MET A 92 10.15 13.42 0.80
N ALA A 93 11.25 13.79 0.15
CA ALA A 93 12.61 13.85 0.69
C ALA A 93 12.77 14.99 1.69
N ALA A 94 12.02 16.09 1.50
CA ALA A 94 11.95 17.17 2.48
C ALA A 94 11.40 16.69 3.84
N THR A 95 10.72 15.54 3.88
CA THR A 95 10.06 15.02 5.09
C THR A 95 10.68 13.75 5.67
N TRP A 96 11.56 13.06 4.94
CA TRP A 96 12.14 11.79 5.43
C TRP A 96 13.56 11.98 5.99
N LYS A 97 13.61 12.51 7.22
CA LYS A 97 14.85 12.79 7.95
C LYS A 97 15.71 11.54 8.14
N GLU A 98 15.10 10.42 8.52
CA GLU A 98 15.82 9.20 8.90
C GLU A 98 16.66 8.64 7.75
N LEU A 99 16.12 8.63 6.52
CA LEU A 99 16.87 8.19 5.34
C LEU A 99 18.03 9.13 5.00
N MET A 100 17.84 10.44 5.16
CA MET A 100 18.89 11.42 4.90
C MET A 100 20.03 11.29 5.91
N VAL A 101 19.72 11.17 7.21
CA VAL A 101 20.71 10.94 8.27
C VAL A 101 21.52 9.67 7.99
N LEU A 102 20.85 8.58 7.61
CA LEU A 102 21.52 7.32 7.29
C LEU A 102 22.53 7.46 6.12
N LYS A 103 22.24 8.30 5.12
CA LYS A 103 23.09 8.46 3.93
C LYS A 103 24.16 9.54 4.06
N THR A 104 23.97 10.53 4.93
CA THR A 104 24.91 11.65 5.06
C THR A 104 25.64 11.73 6.40
N GLY A 105 25.19 10.98 7.41
CA GLY A 105 25.71 11.06 8.79
C GLY A 105 25.48 12.42 9.46
N ASP A 106 24.61 13.26 8.89
CA ASP A 106 24.42 14.63 9.31
C ASP A 106 23.07 14.79 10.02
N GLU A 107 23.12 14.78 11.35
CA GLU A 107 21.95 14.98 12.22
C GLU A 107 21.49 16.44 12.29
N THR A 108 22.35 17.39 11.87
CA THR A 108 22.16 18.83 12.11
C THR A 108 21.23 19.51 11.09
N ARG A 109 20.90 18.85 9.97
CA ARG A 109 19.89 19.34 9.03
C ARG A 109 18.47 19.05 9.52
N ASN A 110 18.08 19.75 10.58
CA ASN A 110 16.68 19.98 10.96
C ASN A 110 16.02 21.08 10.10
N SER A 111 16.65 21.52 9.01
CA SER A 111 16.15 22.62 8.22
C SER A 111 14.94 22.18 7.39
N THR A 112 13.77 22.47 7.96
CA THR A 112 12.51 22.86 7.31
C THR A 112 12.70 24.04 6.33
N SER A 113 13.76 24.06 5.52
CA SER A 113 13.80 24.92 4.36
C SER A 113 12.80 24.32 3.38
N SER A 114 11.64 24.96 3.28
CA SER A 114 10.63 24.75 2.26
C SER A 114 11.32 24.71 0.89
N LEU A 115 11.72 23.51 0.45
CA LEU A 115 12.26 23.29 -0.88
C LEU A 115 11.08 23.44 -1.83
N SER A 116 10.97 24.62 -2.44
CA SER A 116 10.02 24.85 -3.53
C SER A 116 10.23 23.79 -4.60
N SER A 117 9.12 23.20 -5.05
CA SER A 117 9.02 21.99 -5.85
C SER A 117 9.65 22.03 -7.26
N SER A 118 10.48 23.02 -7.59
CA SER A 118 10.95 23.24 -8.97
C SER A 118 12.35 22.71 -9.25
N THR A 119 13.19 22.39 -8.25
CA THR A 119 14.49 21.73 -8.52
C THR A 119 14.98 20.97 -7.29
N LEU A 120 14.96 19.62 -7.34
CA LEU A 120 15.63 18.84 -6.31
C LEU A 120 17.12 19.19 -6.29
N ASN A 121 17.69 19.31 -5.08
CA ASN A 121 19.13 19.39 -4.91
C ASN A 121 19.80 18.16 -5.58
N PRO A 122 20.76 18.34 -6.52
CA PRO A 122 21.42 17.23 -7.22
C PRO A 122 22.05 16.19 -6.27
N ARG A 123 22.50 16.62 -5.08
CA ARG A 123 23.00 15.72 -4.05
C ARG A 123 21.92 14.79 -3.51
N ILE A 124 20.69 15.29 -3.33
CA ILE A 124 19.55 14.47 -2.92
C ILE A 124 19.25 13.45 -4.02
N VAL A 125 19.18 13.88 -5.29
CA VAL A 125 18.95 12.95 -6.43
C VAL A 125 19.96 11.80 -6.44
N LYS A 126 21.25 12.10 -6.24
CA LYS A 126 22.31 11.08 -6.19
C LYS A 126 22.15 10.13 -5.01
N ILE A 127 21.79 10.65 -3.82
CA ILE A 127 21.52 9.81 -2.64
C ILE A 127 20.36 8.85 -2.92
N LEU A 128 19.29 9.33 -3.56
CA LEU A 128 18.11 8.53 -3.89
C LEU A 128 18.41 7.45 -4.91
N ALA A 129 19.12 7.79 -5.98
CA ALA A 129 19.53 6.84 -7.02
C ALA A 129 20.33 5.66 -6.42
N GLY A 130 21.19 5.97 -5.44
CA GLY A 130 22.02 5.01 -4.72
C GLY A 130 21.39 4.44 -3.45
N THR A 131 20.12 4.71 -3.14
CA THR A 131 19.45 4.14 -1.97
C THR A 131 19.07 2.70 -2.25
N THR A 132 19.32 1.77 -1.33
CA THR A 132 18.93 0.36 -1.44
C THR A 132 17.64 0.07 -0.68
N PHE A 133 17.05 -1.12 -0.88
CA PHE A 133 15.87 -1.54 -0.11
C PHE A 133 16.21 -1.74 1.36
N GLU A 134 17.41 -2.27 1.66
CA GLU A 134 17.94 -2.40 3.03
C GLU A 134 17.99 -1.08 3.79
N GLU A 135 18.52 -0.04 3.14
CA GLU A 135 18.61 1.31 3.71
C GLU A 135 17.22 1.91 3.91
N PHE A 136 16.31 1.68 2.97
CA PHE A 136 14.91 2.10 3.09
C PHE A 136 14.20 1.45 4.29
N ILE A 137 14.33 0.12 4.46
CA ILE A 137 13.75 -0.59 5.62
C ILE A 137 14.38 -0.13 6.94
N SER A 138 15.69 0.10 6.95
CA SER A 138 16.39 0.61 8.14
C SER A 138 15.88 2.00 8.53
N ALA A 139 15.72 2.90 7.56
CA ALA A 139 15.15 4.22 7.79
C ALA A 139 13.69 4.17 8.28
N LEU A 140 12.87 3.23 7.77
CA LEU A 140 11.52 3.00 8.29
C LEU A 140 11.52 2.47 9.73
N THR A 141 12.49 1.61 10.06
CA THR A 141 12.65 1.06 11.42
C THR A 141 12.98 2.16 12.41
N THR A 142 13.98 3.00 12.11
CA THR A 142 14.31 4.17 12.94
C THR A 142 13.11 5.09 13.10
N ARG A 143 12.39 5.36 12.00
CA ARG A 143 11.19 6.20 12.03
C ARG A 143 10.10 5.62 12.94
N ALA A 144 9.94 4.29 12.94
CA ALA A 144 8.98 3.61 13.79
C ALA A 144 9.36 3.68 15.28
N GLN A 145 10.65 3.53 15.58
CA GLN A 145 11.19 3.69 16.94
C GLN A 145 11.02 5.12 17.45
N THR A 146 11.27 6.13 16.61
CA THR A 146 11.12 7.55 17.00
C THR A 146 9.68 8.05 16.93
N LYS A 147 8.75 7.26 16.36
CA LYS A 147 7.34 7.63 16.15
C LYS A 147 7.17 8.97 15.39
N THR A 148 8.11 9.28 14.49
CA THR A 148 8.04 10.50 13.69
C THR A 148 6.87 10.42 12.73
N VAL A 149 5.93 11.37 12.78
CA VAL A 149 4.77 11.42 11.87
C VAL A 149 4.99 12.45 10.76
N SER A 150 4.55 12.16 9.53
CA SER A 150 4.49 13.13 8.42
C SER A 150 3.26 12.93 7.54
N SER A 151 2.92 13.96 6.76
CA SER A 151 1.85 13.87 5.74
C SER A 151 2.15 12.89 4.60
N ALA A 152 3.39 12.42 4.48
CA ALA A 152 3.82 11.45 3.48
C ALA A 152 3.73 9.99 3.98
N ASP A 153 3.49 9.76 5.27
CA ASP A 153 3.57 8.41 5.88
C ASP A 153 2.66 7.40 5.18
N ASP A 154 1.47 7.80 4.72
CA ASP A 154 0.54 6.94 3.99
C ASP A 154 1.13 6.30 2.71
N HIS A 155 2.25 6.81 2.19
CA HIS A 155 2.95 6.27 1.03
C HIS A 155 3.89 5.12 1.34
N PHE A 156 4.47 5.06 2.54
CA PHE A 156 5.55 4.12 2.86
C PHE A 156 5.41 3.43 4.22
N MET A 157 4.61 3.96 5.15
CA MET A 157 4.31 3.32 6.44
C MET A 157 3.17 2.30 6.30
N PRO A 158 3.03 1.32 7.24
CA PRO A 158 1.88 0.40 7.36
C PRO A 158 0.50 1.08 7.24
N GLN A 159 -0.52 0.37 6.75
CA GLN A 159 -1.88 0.94 6.58
C GLN A 159 -2.64 1.09 7.90
N LEU A 160 -2.16 0.40 8.91
CA LEU A 160 -2.60 0.45 10.29
C LEU A 160 -1.34 0.76 11.09
N SER A 161 -0.98 2.04 11.19
CA SER A 161 0.24 2.48 11.86
C SER A 161 0.02 2.64 13.36
N ASN A 162 -0.13 1.53 14.07
CA ASN A 162 0.23 1.47 15.49
C ASN A 162 1.74 1.20 15.61
N TRP A 163 2.56 2.08 15.04
CA TRP A 163 4.05 2.12 15.11
C TRP A 163 4.68 0.96 15.90
N ARG A 164 5.14 -0.08 15.20
CA ARG A 164 5.80 -1.25 15.80
C ARG A 164 7.31 -1.21 15.51
N ASP A 165 8.13 -1.46 16.53
CA ASP A 165 9.57 -1.67 16.41
C ASP A 165 9.88 -3.18 16.42
N ASP A 166 11.09 -3.54 15.97
CA ASP A 166 11.59 -4.91 15.82
C ASP A 166 11.72 -5.69 17.14
N GLU A 167 11.70 -5.00 18.29
CA GLU A 167 11.74 -5.60 19.63
C GLU A 167 10.35 -5.93 20.21
N LYS A 168 9.25 -5.44 19.62
CA LYS A 168 7.87 -5.63 20.11
C LYS A 168 6.95 -6.43 19.18
N CYS A 169 7.51 -7.37 18.42
CA CYS A 169 6.74 -8.16 17.46
C CYS A 169 5.70 -9.12 18.10
N ASP A 170 5.59 -9.17 19.43
CA ASP A 170 4.86 -10.22 20.17
C ASP A 170 3.46 -9.86 20.73
N SER A 171 2.86 -8.72 20.36
CA SER A 171 1.54 -8.36 20.92
C SER A 171 0.38 -8.36 19.92
N GLY A 172 -0.52 -9.33 20.10
CA GLY A 172 -1.98 -9.20 20.00
C GLY A 172 -2.62 -9.16 18.60
N THR A 173 -3.45 -10.15 18.32
CA THR A 173 -4.39 -10.17 17.19
C THR A 173 -5.56 -9.21 17.46
N VAL A 174 -5.75 -8.20 16.61
CA VAL A 174 -6.99 -7.42 16.60
C VAL A 174 -8.09 -8.26 15.95
N GLY A 175 -9.11 -8.63 16.73
CA GLY A 175 -10.27 -9.38 16.25
C GLY A 175 -11.14 -8.56 15.29
N PRO A 176 -11.98 -9.20 14.46
CA PRO A 176 -12.87 -8.50 13.55
C PRO A 176 -13.89 -7.66 14.32
N SER A 177 -14.13 -6.42 13.88
CA SER A 177 -15.26 -5.64 14.39
C SER A 177 -16.56 -6.13 13.75
N ILE A 178 -17.49 -6.63 14.58
CA ILE A 178 -18.77 -7.21 14.15
C ILE A 178 -19.91 -6.28 14.61
N ARG A 179 -20.95 -6.12 13.79
CA ARG A 179 -22.19 -5.43 14.16
C ARG A 179 -23.05 -6.28 15.09
N LYS A 180 -24.05 -5.67 15.74
CA LYS A 180 -24.98 -6.38 16.63
C LYS A 180 -25.78 -7.50 15.93
N ASP A 181 -25.94 -7.40 14.62
CA ASP A 181 -26.63 -8.37 13.76
C ASP A 181 -25.71 -9.51 13.27
N GLY A 182 -24.46 -9.57 13.75
CA GLY A 182 -23.49 -10.58 13.34
C GLY A 182 -22.78 -10.29 12.01
N THR A 183 -23.11 -9.19 11.33
CA THR A 183 -22.45 -8.84 10.06
C THR A 183 -21.11 -8.15 10.28
N PRO A 184 -20.12 -8.34 9.38
CA PRO A 184 -18.85 -7.61 9.47
C PRO A 184 -19.06 -6.09 9.37
N LEU A 185 -18.41 -5.34 10.25
CA LEU A 185 -18.40 -3.87 10.16
C LEU A 185 -17.64 -3.39 8.91
N VAL A 186 -16.66 -4.18 8.46
CA VAL A 186 -15.80 -3.92 7.30
C VAL A 186 -15.57 -5.22 6.55
N TYR A 187 -15.77 -5.19 5.23
CA TYR A 187 -15.41 -6.26 4.31
C TYR A 187 -14.00 -6.01 3.80
N TYR A 188 -13.08 -6.94 4.04
CA TYR A 188 -11.70 -6.83 3.55
C TYR A 188 -11.59 -7.53 2.20
N LEU A 189 -11.06 -6.88 1.18
CA LEU A 189 -10.95 -7.45 -0.16
C LEU A 189 -9.47 -7.44 -0.58
N PRO A 190 -8.80 -8.60 -0.61
CA PRO A 190 -7.47 -8.71 -1.18
C PRO A 190 -7.47 -8.17 -2.61
N THR A 191 -6.50 -7.32 -2.92
CA THR A 191 -6.42 -6.68 -4.24
C THR A 191 -6.22 -7.68 -5.36
N GLU A 192 -5.69 -8.84 -5.02
CA GLU A 192 -5.45 -9.95 -5.92
C GLU A 192 -6.74 -10.58 -6.43
N CYS A 193 -7.83 -10.41 -5.69
CA CYS A 193 -9.16 -10.96 -5.95
C CYS A 193 -10.09 -9.98 -6.66
N LEU A 194 -9.61 -8.77 -6.99
CA LEU A 194 -10.41 -7.77 -7.70
C LEU A 194 -10.75 -8.20 -9.13
N ASP A 195 -9.89 -8.98 -9.76
CA ASP A 195 -10.12 -9.52 -11.10
C ASP A 195 -10.89 -10.84 -11.10
N ASP A 196 -11.23 -11.41 -9.92
CA ASP A 196 -12.02 -12.64 -9.80
C ASP A 196 -13.53 -12.30 -9.89
N PRO A 197 -14.22 -12.68 -10.98
CA PRO A 197 -15.65 -12.39 -11.14
C PRO A 197 -16.53 -13.05 -10.07
N GLU A 198 -16.14 -14.23 -9.58
CA GLU A 198 -16.88 -14.93 -8.52
C GLU A 198 -16.78 -14.14 -7.22
N ALA A 199 -15.58 -13.67 -6.86
CA ALA A 199 -15.36 -12.88 -5.65
C ALA A 199 -16.17 -11.58 -5.67
N MET A 200 -16.20 -10.88 -6.82
CA MET A 200 -17.02 -9.66 -6.97
C MET A 200 -18.52 -9.96 -6.90
N LEU A 201 -18.97 -11.08 -7.47
CA LEU A 201 -20.36 -11.51 -7.41
C LEU A 201 -20.79 -11.84 -5.97
N TYR A 202 -19.97 -12.59 -5.22
CA TYR A 202 -20.24 -12.91 -3.81
C TYR A 202 -20.25 -11.66 -2.94
N LEU A 203 -19.32 -10.73 -3.15
CA LEU A 203 -19.33 -9.45 -2.45
C LEU A 203 -20.64 -8.68 -2.71
N GLY A 204 -21.11 -8.67 -3.96
CA GLY A 204 -22.39 -8.06 -4.33
C GLY A 204 -23.59 -8.73 -3.67
N ARG A 205 -23.64 -10.06 -3.63
CA ARG A 205 -24.69 -10.80 -2.92
C ARG A 205 -24.69 -10.55 -1.42
N THR A 206 -23.50 -10.42 -0.82
CA THR A 206 -23.34 -10.26 0.63
C THR A 206 -23.64 -8.84 1.09
N THR A 207 -23.25 -7.85 0.28
CA THR A 207 -23.30 -6.43 0.70
C THR A 207 -24.37 -5.61 -0.02
N GLY A 208 -25.01 -6.15 -1.06
CA GLY A 208 -25.89 -5.42 -1.98
C GLY A 208 -25.14 -4.46 -2.91
N VAL A 209 -23.81 -4.37 -2.80
CA VAL A 209 -22.98 -3.48 -3.60
C VAL A 209 -22.28 -4.25 -4.70
N VAL A 210 -22.68 -4.00 -5.95
CA VAL A 210 -22.01 -4.56 -7.13
C VAL A 210 -20.87 -3.65 -7.56
N LEU A 211 -19.64 -4.18 -7.56
CA LEU A 211 -18.44 -3.47 -7.96
C LEU A 211 -17.86 -4.10 -9.23
N ASN A 212 -17.46 -3.26 -10.19
CA ASN A 212 -16.78 -3.70 -11.40
C ASN A 212 -15.30 -3.28 -11.34
N ALA A 213 -14.43 -4.23 -11.00
CA ALA A 213 -12.99 -4.02 -10.95
C ALA A 213 -12.23 -4.54 -12.19
N THR A 214 -12.92 -5.09 -13.19
CA THR A 214 -12.31 -5.68 -14.38
C THR A 214 -11.44 -4.67 -15.14
N GLY A 215 -10.17 -5.01 -15.36
CA GLY A 215 -9.23 -4.20 -16.13
C GLY A 215 -8.84 -2.89 -15.45
N LEU A 216 -9.15 -2.72 -14.16
CA LEU A 216 -8.65 -1.58 -13.39
C LEU A 216 -7.16 -1.75 -13.16
N THR A 217 -6.39 -0.70 -13.46
CA THR A 217 -4.95 -0.71 -13.26
C THR A 217 -4.53 0.44 -12.36
N SER A 218 -3.42 0.26 -11.69
CA SER A 218 -2.64 1.36 -11.12
C SER A 218 -1.18 1.04 -11.30
N ALA A 219 -0.33 2.06 -11.40
CA ALA A 219 1.11 1.89 -11.49
C ALA A 219 1.68 1.06 -10.31
N HIS A 220 0.94 0.96 -9.20
CA HIS A 220 1.28 0.16 -8.03
C HIS A 220 0.88 -1.33 -8.14
N TYR A 221 0.06 -1.71 -9.13
CA TYR A 221 -0.45 -3.08 -9.36
C TYR A 221 0.02 -3.62 -10.71
N ASN A 222 1.27 -3.32 -11.09
CA ASN A 222 1.87 -3.86 -12.30
C ASN A 222 2.13 -5.37 -12.13
N ARG A 223 1.07 -6.18 -12.18
CA ARG A 223 1.11 -7.64 -12.28
C ARG A 223 1.68 -8.12 -13.63
N GLY A 224 1.75 -7.23 -14.63
CA GLY A 224 1.87 -7.63 -16.02
C GLY A 224 3.18 -7.40 -16.75
N LYS A 225 4.19 -6.70 -16.21
CA LYS A 225 5.44 -6.44 -16.96
C LYS A 225 6.66 -6.34 -16.06
N VAL A 226 6.90 -7.40 -15.29
CA VAL A 226 8.26 -7.69 -14.86
C VAL A 226 8.92 -8.28 -16.10
N SER A 227 9.76 -7.52 -16.82
CA SER A 227 10.81 -8.17 -17.61
C SER A 227 11.72 -8.82 -16.57
N ALA A 228 11.31 -9.98 -16.05
CA ALA A 228 11.91 -10.62 -14.90
C ALA A 228 13.29 -11.12 -15.31
N SER A 229 14.25 -10.22 -15.21
CA SER A 229 15.64 -10.59 -15.10
C SER A 229 15.76 -11.17 -13.68
N TYR A 230 15.79 -12.50 -13.60
CA TYR A 230 16.23 -13.23 -12.42
C TYR A 230 17.77 -13.11 -12.25
N ASP A 231 18.40 -12.14 -12.91
CA ASP A 231 19.83 -11.93 -12.87
C ASP A 231 20.23 -11.24 -11.58
N GLY A 232 20.45 -12.04 -10.55
CA GLY A 232 21.35 -11.70 -9.47
C GLY A 232 20.77 -11.89 -8.09
N LEU A 233 21.62 -12.45 -7.24
CA LEU A 233 21.43 -12.52 -5.81
C LEU A 233 21.55 -11.12 -5.19
N HIS A 234 20.97 -10.97 -4.01
CA HIS A 234 20.98 -9.80 -3.15
C HIS A 234 20.28 -8.57 -3.76
N VAL A 235 19.08 -8.77 -4.33
CA VAL A 235 18.27 -7.67 -4.91
C VAL A 235 18.01 -6.55 -3.90
N ALA A 236 17.86 -6.89 -2.62
CA ALA A 236 17.63 -5.90 -1.57
C ALA A 236 18.79 -4.88 -1.40
N SER A 237 20.01 -5.27 -1.79
CA SER A 237 21.21 -4.43 -1.74
C SER A 237 21.44 -3.67 -3.06
N TRP A 238 20.59 -3.86 -4.07
CA TRP A 238 20.73 -3.12 -5.33
C TRP A 238 20.35 -1.65 -5.16
N PRO A 239 21.12 -0.72 -5.76
CA PRO A 239 20.71 0.67 -5.90
C PRO A 239 19.35 0.78 -6.56
N TRP A 240 18.52 1.72 -6.10
CA TRP A 240 17.19 1.97 -6.65
C TRP A 240 17.20 2.21 -8.16
N GLU A 241 18.20 2.91 -8.69
CA GLU A 241 18.31 3.13 -10.14
C GLU A 241 18.42 1.80 -10.92
N ARG A 242 19.14 0.81 -10.38
CA ARG A 242 19.25 -0.52 -10.96
C ARG A 242 17.93 -1.27 -10.84
N VAL A 243 17.27 -1.19 -9.68
CA VAL A 243 15.93 -1.77 -9.47
C VAL A 243 14.93 -1.24 -10.49
N MET A 244 14.95 0.07 -10.75
CA MET A 244 14.06 0.70 -11.73
C MET A 244 14.43 0.39 -13.18
N ALA A 245 15.70 0.11 -13.47
CA ALA A 245 16.13 -0.30 -14.82
C ALA A 245 15.83 -1.77 -15.12
N LYS A 246 15.95 -2.64 -14.11
CA LYS A 246 15.85 -4.10 -14.27
C LYS A 246 14.49 -4.68 -13.89
N HIS A 247 13.73 -3.98 -13.04
CA HIS A 247 12.44 -4.42 -12.51
C HIS A 247 12.48 -5.88 -12.00
N PRO A 248 13.26 -6.20 -10.95
CA PRO A 248 13.29 -7.56 -10.41
C PRO A 248 11.93 -7.95 -9.80
N PRO A 249 11.60 -9.25 -9.75
CA PRO A 249 10.45 -9.77 -9.00
C PRO A 249 10.45 -9.30 -7.54
N TYR A 250 9.26 -9.06 -6.97
CA TYR A 250 9.12 -8.51 -5.61
C TYR A 250 9.56 -9.49 -4.53
N GLU A 251 9.45 -10.78 -4.80
CA GLU A 251 9.87 -11.89 -3.94
C GLU A 251 11.34 -11.76 -3.53
N LEU A 252 12.21 -11.38 -4.47
CA LEU A 252 13.66 -11.33 -4.29
C LEU A 252 14.12 -10.28 -3.26
N PHE A 253 13.29 -9.29 -2.93
CA PHE A 253 13.63 -8.27 -1.94
C PHE A 253 13.65 -8.80 -0.50
N THR A 254 13.00 -9.93 -0.24
CA THR A 254 12.86 -10.50 1.12
C THR A 254 13.27 -11.96 1.21
N SER A 255 13.28 -12.71 0.09
CA SER A 255 13.60 -14.14 0.10
C SER A 255 15.08 -14.45 0.37
N GLU A 256 15.99 -13.53 0.04
CA GLU A 256 17.44 -13.78 0.09
C GLU A 256 18.12 -13.26 1.37
N ASN A 257 17.41 -12.47 2.18
CA ASN A 257 17.92 -11.91 3.43
C ASN A 257 16.85 -11.97 4.54
N ALA A 258 16.96 -13.01 5.37
CA ALA A 258 16.02 -13.27 6.46
C ALA A 258 15.92 -12.11 7.46
N SER A 259 16.99 -11.35 7.68
CA SER A 259 16.98 -10.18 8.57
C SER A 259 16.08 -9.07 8.04
N ILE A 260 16.15 -8.79 6.73
CA ILE A 260 15.24 -7.83 6.08
C ILE A 260 13.81 -8.34 6.12
N GLY A 261 13.59 -9.62 5.78
CA GLY A 261 12.28 -10.25 5.83
C GLY A 261 11.63 -10.06 7.20
N ARG A 262 12.36 -10.37 8.28
CA ARG A 262 11.90 -10.17 9.67
C ARG A 262 11.54 -8.71 9.96
N ARG A 263 12.40 -7.75 9.60
CA ARG A 263 12.14 -6.32 9.82
C ARG A 263 10.89 -5.85 9.06
N VAL A 264 10.74 -6.26 7.81
CA VAL A 264 9.53 -5.98 7.00
C VAL A 264 8.29 -6.54 7.69
N CYS A 265 8.33 -7.81 8.09
CA CYS A 265 7.19 -8.48 8.71
C CYS A 265 6.80 -7.84 10.05
N CYS A 266 7.76 -7.37 10.84
CA CYS A 266 7.46 -6.69 12.09
C CYS A 266 6.89 -5.28 11.87
N LEU A 267 7.54 -4.49 11.00
CA LEU A 267 7.04 -3.15 10.63
C LEU A 267 5.61 -3.23 10.08
N PHE A 268 5.34 -4.19 9.21
CA PHE A 268 4.05 -4.34 8.53
C PHE A 268 3.12 -5.37 9.19
N ARG A 269 3.34 -5.72 10.47
CA ARG A 269 2.58 -6.80 11.14
C ARG A 269 1.07 -6.63 11.06
N ASP A 270 0.57 -5.42 11.30
CA ASP A 270 -0.87 -5.15 11.22
C ASP A 270 -1.42 -5.33 9.80
N ASP A 271 -0.63 -5.02 8.78
CA ASP A 271 -0.99 -5.27 7.38
C ASP A 271 -0.98 -6.79 7.09
N VAL A 272 -0.01 -7.53 7.64
CA VAL A 272 0.05 -9.01 7.56
C VAL A 272 -1.17 -9.64 8.19
N ASP A 273 -1.51 -9.25 9.41
CA ASP A 273 -2.67 -9.80 10.12
C ASP A 273 -3.98 -9.39 9.44
N MET A 274 -4.04 -8.17 8.88
CA MET A 274 -5.17 -7.74 8.06
C MET A 274 -5.30 -8.54 6.76
N TYR A 275 -4.19 -8.85 6.10
CA TYR A 275 -4.19 -9.68 4.89
C TYR A 275 -4.60 -11.12 5.19
N ARG A 276 -4.10 -11.70 6.28
CA ARG A 276 -4.52 -13.02 6.79
C ARG A 276 -6.03 -13.04 7.03
N ARG A 277 -6.56 -12.07 7.78
CA ARG A 277 -8.01 -11.93 7.99
C ARG A 277 -8.77 -11.74 6.69
N ALA A 278 -8.25 -10.93 5.77
CA ALA A 278 -8.89 -10.69 4.49
C ALA A 278 -9.07 -12.00 3.72
N CYS A 279 -7.99 -12.77 3.58
CA CYS A 279 -8.01 -14.04 2.89
C CYS A 279 -8.89 -15.09 3.60
N GLN A 280 -8.95 -15.10 4.93
CA GLN A 280 -9.72 -16.09 5.69
C GLN A 280 -11.23 -15.80 5.80
N GLN A 281 -11.75 -14.75 5.18
CA GLN A 281 -13.19 -14.48 5.21
C GLN A 281 -13.97 -15.57 4.48
N ALA A 282 -14.99 -16.13 5.14
CA ALA A 282 -15.80 -17.22 4.61
C ALA A 282 -16.37 -16.94 3.21
N TRP A 283 -16.76 -15.70 2.93
CA TRP A 283 -17.31 -15.32 1.62
C TRP A 283 -16.27 -15.32 0.48
N LEU A 284 -14.98 -15.15 0.79
CA LEU A 284 -13.87 -15.27 -0.17
C LEU A 284 -13.38 -16.71 -0.32
N GLN A 285 -13.49 -17.51 0.74
CA GLN A 285 -13.10 -18.92 0.71
C GLN A 285 -13.98 -19.78 -0.22
N ASN A 286 -15.16 -19.27 -0.58
CA ASN A 286 -16.09 -19.95 -1.49
C ASN A 286 -15.79 -19.70 -2.98
N THR A 287 -14.74 -18.97 -3.33
CA THR A 287 -14.39 -18.70 -4.73
C THR A 287 -13.10 -19.40 -5.11
N THR A 288 -13.09 -20.06 -6.28
CA THR A 288 -12.01 -21.00 -6.61
C THR A 288 -10.69 -20.25 -6.84
N THR A 289 -10.75 -19.16 -7.61
CA THR A 289 -9.56 -18.40 -8.03
C THR A 289 -8.97 -17.58 -6.89
N CYS A 290 -9.77 -16.76 -6.22
CA CYS A 290 -9.28 -15.96 -5.10
C CYS A 290 -8.83 -16.82 -3.92
N ALA A 291 -9.53 -17.91 -3.57
CA ALA A 291 -9.07 -18.78 -2.48
C ALA A 291 -7.70 -19.42 -2.78
N ALA A 292 -7.46 -19.84 -4.02
CA ALA A 292 -6.17 -20.37 -4.45
C ALA A 292 -5.06 -19.30 -4.39
N GLU A 293 -5.34 -18.09 -4.89
CA GLU A 293 -4.39 -16.97 -4.84
C GLU A 293 -4.09 -16.56 -3.39
N CYS A 294 -5.10 -16.43 -2.55
CA CYS A 294 -4.93 -16.19 -1.12
C CYS A 294 -4.08 -17.28 -0.46
N SER A 295 -4.32 -18.55 -0.76
CA SER A 295 -3.52 -19.65 -0.21
C SER A 295 -2.04 -19.54 -0.61
N SER A 296 -1.77 -19.21 -1.88
CA SER A 296 -0.41 -18.97 -2.39
C SER A 296 0.27 -17.78 -1.69
N GLN A 297 -0.42 -16.64 -1.60
CA GLN A 297 0.15 -15.44 -0.97
C GLN A 297 0.32 -15.59 0.54
N LEU A 298 -0.56 -16.35 1.21
CA LEU A 298 -0.41 -16.69 2.63
C LEU A 298 0.78 -17.63 2.86
N ALA A 299 1.01 -18.61 1.99
CA ALA A 299 2.20 -19.47 2.06
C ALA A 299 3.49 -18.64 1.89
N ARG A 300 3.51 -17.72 0.92
CA ARG A 300 4.62 -16.78 0.72
C ARG A 300 4.85 -15.89 1.95
N LEU A 301 3.79 -15.34 2.53
CA LEU A 301 3.89 -14.55 3.77
C LEU A 301 4.44 -15.40 4.92
N SER A 302 3.98 -16.64 5.07
CA SER A 302 4.44 -17.53 6.14
C SER A 302 5.92 -17.86 5.98
N HIS A 303 6.38 -18.09 4.75
CA HIS A 303 7.80 -18.34 4.48
C HIS A 303 8.72 -17.17 4.90
N VAL A 304 8.27 -15.93 4.74
CA VAL A 304 9.06 -14.73 5.08
C VAL A 304 8.85 -14.28 6.53
N CYS A 305 7.62 -14.38 7.05
CA CYS A 305 7.21 -13.79 8.32
C CYS A 305 7.08 -14.78 9.49
N ASP A 306 6.97 -16.08 9.24
CA ASP A 306 6.81 -17.10 10.30
C ASP A 306 8.14 -17.81 10.63
N ILE A 307 9.26 -17.07 10.53
CA ILE A 307 10.48 -17.34 11.31
C ILE A 307 10.40 -16.54 12.63
N VAL A 308 9.38 -16.86 13.44
CA VAL A 308 9.32 -16.64 14.90
C VAL A 308 8.51 -17.77 15.51
#